data_AF-A0A8T5DIG5-F1
#
_entry.id   AF-A0A8T5DIG5-F1
#
_cell.length_a   1.000
_cell.length_b   1.000
_cell.length_c   1.000
_cell.angle_alpha   90.00
_cell.angle_beta   90.00
_cell.angle_gamma   90.00
#
_symmetry.space_group_name_H-M   'P 1'
#
loop_
_entity.id
_entity.type
_entity.pdbx_description
1 polymer ?
#
loop_
_entity_poly.entity_id
_entity_poly.type
_entity_poly.pdbx_seq_one_letter_code
_entity_poly.pdbx_strand_id
1 'polypeptide(L)'
;MITENSVRKLIREEIKRHFKRLLLEGGNVFSDVNSVVPSEHLDATIKKSLVDAGLKKLKYTIIGNYKKPFLGDIDIAVDVSVMAKIMKFNGEATEFWGELDKFLGRTKIKDHKINKGLKQAHFITPLVDKSGTQLNAVDKDGNDLGDPGYVQIDVMIGDLEFMKKALSASDYRSKYKAVYRNLLIADIFSQTILKTKDPDVKRKFQMNWKNGVELVDFTTNEKGKRVKLKIRKVIGDMDKLAKFLFGSKRTFKDIDSFEKLYKLMKSKDFLFKKLNRKIFDAYKTTLTRYKFPIPKEL
;
A
#
# COMPACT_ATOMS: atom_id res chain seq x y z
N MET A 1 11.96 25.46 25.80
CA MET A 1 10.51 25.14 25.95
C MET A 1 9.90 24.94 24.58
N ILE A 2 9.39 23.74 24.27
CA ILE A 2 8.68 23.49 23.02
C ILE A 2 7.23 23.96 23.22
N THR A 3 6.81 24.98 22.48
CA THR A 3 5.45 25.52 22.57
C THR A 3 4.43 24.54 21.98
N GLU A 4 3.17 24.59 22.46
CA GLU A 4 2.11 23.70 21.99
C GLU A 4 1.88 23.78 20.46
N ASN A 5 2.10 24.97 19.88
CA ASN A 5 2.09 25.18 18.43
C ASN A 5 3.25 24.48 17.71
N SER A 6 4.44 24.44 18.31
CA SER A 6 5.60 23.72 17.79
C SER A 6 5.38 22.21 17.81
N VAL A 7 4.77 21.68 18.88
CA VAL A 7 4.39 20.25 18.99
C VAL A 7 3.32 19.88 17.95
N ARG A 8 2.29 20.71 17.76
CA ARG A 8 1.24 20.48 16.75
C ARG A 8 1.79 20.52 15.32
N LYS A 9 2.76 21.40 15.05
CA LYS A 9 3.45 21.47 13.74
C LYS A 9 4.30 20.21 13.51
N LEU A 10 5.09 19.79 14.50
CA LEU A 10 5.86 18.55 14.45
C LEU A 10 4.98 17.32 14.22
N ILE A 11 3.88 17.16 14.96
CA ILE A 11 2.94 16.05 14.78
C ILE A 11 2.28 16.07 13.39
N ARG A 12 1.92 17.24 12.86
CA ARG A 12 1.37 17.37 11.49
C ARG A 12 2.41 16.99 10.44
N GLU A 13 3.67 17.40 10.62
CA GLU A 13 4.77 17.04 9.73
C GLU A 13 5.14 15.55 9.81
N GLU A 14 5.05 14.94 11.00
CA GLU A 14 5.22 13.51 11.23
C GLU A 14 4.13 12.69 10.51
N ILE A 15 2.86 13.08 10.69
CA ILE A 15 1.71 12.46 10.03
C ILE A 15 1.80 12.64 8.50
N LYS A 16 2.20 13.82 8.03
CA LYS A 16 2.46 14.07 6.60
C LYS A 16 3.56 13.15 6.07
N ARG A 17 4.70 13.03 6.76
CA ARG A 17 5.79 12.12 6.37
C ARG A 17 5.34 10.66 6.33
N HIS A 18 4.59 10.22 7.34
CA HIS A 18 4.11 8.85 7.45
C HIS A 18 3.11 8.50 6.32
N PHE A 19 2.19 9.42 5.99
CA PHE A 19 1.24 9.23 4.89
C PHE A 19 1.85 9.44 3.49
N LYS A 20 2.88 10.30 3.38
CA LYS A 20 3.66 10.48 2.14
C LYS A 20 4.40 9.18 1.81
N ARG A 21 5.08 8.57 2.79
CA ARG A 21 5.68 7.23 2.64
C ARG A 21 4.64 6.14 2.32
N LEU A 22 3.44 6.21 2.90
CA LEU A 22 2.34 5.24 2.67
C LEU A 22 1.84 5.16 1.22
N LEU A 23 1.94 6.25 0.46
CA LEU A 23 1.30 6.36 -0.86
C LEU A 23 2.26 6.77 -2.00
N LEU A 24 3.44 7.31 -1.68
CA LEU A 24 4.30 8.02 -2.65
C LEU A 24 5.74 7.52 -2.74
N GLU A 25 6.27 6.92 -1.67
CA GLU A 25 7.70 6.63 -1.52
C GLU A 25 7.92 5.24 -0.90
N GLY A 26 7.40 4.21 -1.58
CA GLY A 26 8.11 2.92 -1.60
C GLY A 26 9.21 3.08 -2.64
N GLY A 27 10.47 2.99 -2.21
CA GLY A 27 11.63 3.18 -3.07
C GLY A 27 12.82 3.76 -2.28
N ASN A 28 13.96 3.08 -2.34
CA ASN A 28 15.24 3.47 -1.72
C ASN A 28 15.19 3.60 -0.20
N VAL A 29 14.66 2.60 0.48
CA VAL A 29 14.72 2.48 1.95
C VAL A 29 16.15 2.20 2.43
N PHE A 30 16.98 1.64 1.56
CA PHE A 30 18.37 1.31 1.79
C PHE A 30 19.28 2.09 0.84
N SER A 31 20.42 2.54 1.35
CA SER A 31 21.50 3.16 0.57
C SER A 31 22.26 2.15 -0.30
N ASP A 32 22.25 0.88 0.11
CA ASP A 32 23.12 -0.16 -0.44
C ASP A 32 22.49 -0.89 -1.64
N VAL A 33 21.36 -0.38 -2.13
CA VAL A 33 20.72 -0.84 -3.36
C VAL A 33 21.42 -0.17 -4.53
N ASN A 34 22.04 -0.97 -5.38
CA ASN A 34 22.89 -0.49 -6.48
C ASN A 34 22.46 -1.00 -7.86
N SER A 35 21.38 -1.78 -7.94
CA SER A 35 20.94 -2.43 -9.19
C SER A 35 19.46 -2.25 -9.45
N VAL A 36 19.07 -2.19 -10.72
CA VAL A 36 17.72 -2.55 -11.14
C VAL A 36 17.59 -4.07 -11.28
N VAL A 37 16.38 -4.57 -11.45
CA VAL A 37 16.08 -5.98 -11.67
C VAL A 37 15.62 -6.18 -13.11
N PRO A 38 16.40 -6.89 -13.95
CA PRO A 38 15.92 -7.40 -15.22
C PRO A 38 14.75 -8.37 -15.00
N SER A 39 13.69 -8.22 -15.79
CA SER A 39 12.42 -8.93 -15.59
C SER A 39 12.56 -10.46 -15.61
N GLU A 40 13.52 -11.00 -16.36
CA GLU A 40 13.83 -12.42 -16.45
C GLU A 40 14.41 -13.02 -15.15
N HIS A 41 14.94 -12.18 -14.26
CA HIS A 41 15.54 -12.57 -12.98
C HIS A 41 14.62 -12.31 -11.78
N LEU A 42 13.50 -11.63 -11.99
CA LEU A 42 12.56 -11.21 -10.95
C LEU A 42 12.12 -12.34 -10.00
N ASP A 43 11.57 -13.43 -10.53
CA ASP A 43 11.06 -14.54 -9.71
C ASP A 43 12.19 -15.27 -8.96
N ALA A 44 13.37 -15.41 -9.56
CA ALA A 44 14.52 -16.04 -8.93
C ALA A 44 15.02 -15.20 -7.74
N THR A 45 15.12 -13.88 -7.92
CA THR A 45 15.48 -12.93 -6.85
C THR A 45 14.47 -12.92 -5.72
N ILE A 46 13.16 -12.93 -6.00
CA ILE A 46 12.14 -13.03 -4.95
C ILE A 46 12.28 -14.34 -4.16
N LYS A 47 12.41 -15.47 -4.85
CA LYS A 47 12.56 -16.78 -4.20
C LYS A 47 13.81 -16.83 -3.33
N LYS A 48 14.94 -16.32 -3.81
CA LYS A 48 16.18 -16.22 -3.04
C LYS A 48 15.98 -15.39 -1.78
N SER A 49 15.37 -14.21 -1.89
CA SER A 49 15.06 -13.36 -0.74
C SER A 49 14.17 -14.05 0.29
N LEU A 50 13.10 -14.72 -0.15
CA LEU A 50 12.22 -15.45 0.76
C LEU A 50 12.93 -16.65 1.42
N VAL A 51 13.84 -17.32 0.72
CA VAL A 51 14.68 -18.37 1.32
C VAL A 51 15.60 -17.77 2.40
N ASP A 52 16.30 -16.69 2.06
CA ASP A 52 17.25 -16.04 2.96
C ASP A 52 16.56 -15.45 4.19
N ALA A 53 15.34 -14.93 4.04
CA ALA A 53 14.49 -14.47 5.12
C ALA A 53 13.80 -15.59 5.91
N GLY A 54 14.09 -16.88 5.65
CA GLY A 54 13.45 -18.00 6.36
C GLY A 54 11.97 -18.24 6.00
N LEU A 55 11.48 -17.59 4.93
CA LEU A 55 10.09 -17.58 4.46
C LEU A 55 9.87 -18.45 3.21
N LYS A 56 10.71 -19.46 2.95
CA LYS A 56 10.68 -20.29 1.72
C LYS A 56 9.32 -20.90 1.34
N LYS A 57 8.44 -21.14 2.32
CA LYS A 57 7.09 -21.73 2.11
C LYS A 57 6.01 -20.67 1.87
N LEU A 58 6.35 -19.39 1.94
CA LEU A 58 5.42 -18.29 1.80
C LEU A 58 5.01 -18.15 0.34
N LYS A 59 3.73 -18.35 0.05
CA LYS A 59 3.17 -17.96 -1.24
C LYS A 59 3.11 -16.44 -1.32
N TYR A 60 3.45 -15.90 -2.48
CA TYR A 60 3.46 -14.48 -2.72
C TYR A 60 2.76 -14.15 -4.04
N THR A 61 2.46 -12.87 -4.25
CA THR A 61 2.04 -12.35 -5.56
C THR A 61 2.78 -11.07 -5.85
N ILE A 62 3.34 -10.98 -7.05
CA ILE A 62 3.99 -9.76 -7.52
C ILE A 62 2.90 -8.72 -7.81
N ILE A 63 3.06 -7.53 -7.26
CA ILE A 63 2.11 -6.42 -7.36
C ILE A 63 2.82 -5.20 -7.97
N GLY A 64 2.12 -4.07 -8.08
CA GLY A 64 2.69 -2.88 -8.72
C GLY A 64 2.90 -3.07 -10.23
N ASN A 65 3.88 -2.36 -10.79
CA ASN A 65 4.14 -2.30 -12.23
C ASN A 65 5.32 -3.21 -12.64
N TYR A 66 5.17 -4.51 -12.41
CA TYR A 66 6.22 -5.51 -12.59
C TYR A 66 6.46 -5.97 -14.04
N LYS A 67 5.70 -5.46 -15.02
CA LYS A 67 5.80 -5.86 -16.44
C LYS A 67 6.85 -5.07 -17.23
N LYS A 68 7.59 -4.19 -16.56
CA LYS A 68 8.67 -3.44 -17.20
C LYS A 68 9.89 -4.36 -17.42
N PRO A 69 10.70 -4.12 -18.48
CA PRO A 69 11.94 -4.85 -18.69
C PRO A 69 12.90 -4.75 -17.50
N PHE A 70 12.97 -3.56 -16.89
CA PHE A 70 13.80 -3.27 -15.72
C PHE A 70 12.96 -2.64 -14.60
N LEU A 71 13.18 -3.11 -13.37
CA LEU A 71 12.44 -2.71 -12.17
C LEU A 71 13.41 -2.09 -11.17
N GLY A 72 13.09 -0.90 -10.64
CA GLY A 72 13.94 -0.27 -9.60
C GLY A 72 13.81 -0.96 -8.24
N ASP A 73 12.65 -1.52 -7.97
CA ASP A 73 12.29 -2.26 -6.77
C ASP A 73 11.30 -3.38 -7.11
N ILE A 74 11.14 -4.31 -6.18
CA ILE A 74 10.22 -5.44 -6.33
C ILE A 74 9.14 -5.35 -5.25
N ASP A 75 7.88 -5.18 -5.65
CA ASP A 75 6.76 -5.26 -4.72
C ASP A 75 6.11 -6.65 -4.74
N ILE A 76 5.99 -7.27 -3.56
CA ILE A 76 5.21 -8.50 -3.38
C ILE A 76 4.14 -8.35 -2.29
N ALA A 77 3.03 -9.05 -2.46
CA ALA A 77 1.98 -9.20 -1.46
C ALA A 77 2.02 -10.62 -0.87
N VAL A 78 1.86 -10.72 0.44
CA VAL A 78 1.85 -11.99 1.18
C VAL A 78 0.74 -12.04 2.22
N ASP A 79 0.28 -13.25 2.54
CA ASP A 79 -0.77 -13.45 3.54
C ASP A 79 -0.20 -13.41 4.97
N VAL A 80 -0.76 -12.54 5.80
CA VAL A 80 -0.31 -12.35 7.19
C VAL A 80 -0.49 -13.62 8.05
N SER A 81 -1.54 -14.40 7.83
CA SER A 81 -1.80 -15.63 8.59
C SER A 81 -0.78 -16.72 8.25
N VAL A 82 -0.38 -16.81 6.98
CA VAL A 82 0.67 -17.73 6.53
C VAL A 82 2.03 -17.32 7.09
N MET A 83 2.34 -16.03 7.07
CA MET A 83 3.57 -15.51 7.67
C MET A 83 3.64 -15.79 9.18
N ALA A 84 2.57 -15.49 9.92
CA ALA A 84 2.47 -15.81 11.35
C ALA A 84 2.67 -17.31 11.62
N LYS A 85 2.07 -18.19 10.80
CA LYS A 85 2.25 -19.65 10.91
C LYS A 85 3.70 -20.08 10.69
N ILE A 86 4.40 -19.51 9.69
CA ILE A 86 5.82 -19.82 9.43
C ILE A 86 6.69 -19.41 10.63
N MET A 87 6.41 -18.24 11.19
CA MET A 87 7.09 -17.72 12.38
C MET A 87 6.71 -18.45 13.69
N LYS A 88 5.70 -19.34 13.64
CA LYS A 88 5.07 -19.95 14.83
C LYS A 88 4.54 -18.91 15.82
N PHE A 89 4.07 -17.77 15.30
CA PHE A 89 3.53 -16.68 16.10
C PHE A 89 2.08 -16.97 16.51
N ASN A 90 1.80 -16.91 17.81
CA ASN A 90 0.48 -17.12 18.42
C ASN A 90 0.09 -16.00 19.42
N GLY A 91 0.84 -14.89 19.44
CA GLY A 91 0.61 -13.76 20.33
C GLY A 91 -0.41 -12.76 19.79
N GLU A 92 -0.47 -11.59 20.44
CA GLU A 92 -1.42 -10.53 20.11
C GLU A 92 -1.04 -9.79 18.82
N ALA A 93 -2.02 -9.31 18.04
CA ALA A 93 -1.76 -8.63 16.78
C ALA A 93 -0.83 -7.40 16.90
N THR A 94 -0.76 -6.78 18.08
CA THR A 94 0.15 -5.66 18.39
C THR A 94 1.62 -6.08 18.47
N GLU A 95 1.89 -7.34 18.80
CA GLU A 95 3.23 -7.91 19.00
C GLU A 95 3.83 -8.44 17.69
N PHE A 96 2.98 -8.81 16.73
CA PHE A 96 3.36 -9.43 15.45
C PHE A 96 4.59 -8.79 14.79
N TRP A 97 4.61 -7.46 14.70
CA TRP A 97 5.70 -6.75 14.03
C TRP A 97 7.03 -6.77 14.80
N GLY A 98 6.97 -6.81 16.13
CA GLY A 98 8.18 -6.97 16.94
C GLY A 98 8.74 -8.38 16.81
N GLU A 99 7.87 -9.39 16.76
CA GLU A 99 8.28 -10.77 16.53
C GLU A 99 8.78 -11.01 15.10
N LEU A 100 8.21 -10.34 14.10
CA LEU A 100 8.72 -10.37 12.73
C LEU A 100 10.15 -9.80 12.66
N ASP A 101 10.41 -8.70 13.35
CA ASP A 101 11.75 -8.08 13.40
C ASP A 101 12.79 -9.03 14.01
N LYS A 102 12.46 -9.62 15.18
CA LYS A 102 13.30 -10.62 15.85
C LYS A 102 13.51 -11.86 15.00
N PHE A 103 12.47 -12.32 14.30
CA PHE A 103 12.56 -13.46 13.40
C PHE A 103 13.55 -13.17 12.27
N LEU A 104 13.38 -12.05 11.55
CA LEU A 104 14.23 -11.66 10.43
C LEU A 104 15.69 -11.42 10.84
N GLY A 105 15.93 -10.85 12.02
CA GLY A 105 17.29 -10.63 12.55
C GLY A 105 18.10 -11.90 12.85
N ARG A 106 17.48 -13.09 12.75
CA ARG A 106 18.14 -14.40 12.90
C ARG A 106 18.30 -15.14 11.57
N THR A 107 17.95 -14.49 10.45
CA THR A 107 17.93 -15.10 9.12
C THR A 107 19.19 -14.75 8.33
N LYS A 108 19.26 -15.19 7.07
CA LYS A 108 20.38 -14.91 6.17
C LYS A 108 20.15 -13.67 5.30
N ILE A 109 19.03 -12.95 5.49
CA ILE A 109 18.78 -11.74 4.73
C ILE A 109 19.85 -10.68 5.05
N LYS A 110 20.31 -9.95 4.03
CA LYS A 110 21.42 -8.99 4.19
C LYS A 110 21.06 -7.87 5.16
N ASP A 111 19.89 -7.27 4.96
CA ASP A 111 19.33 -6.25 5.85
C ASP A 111 17.81 -6.21 5.68
N HIS A 112 17.10 -5.75 6.71
CA HIS A 112 15.65 -5.57 6.69
C HIS A 112 15.21 -4.34 7.47
N LYS A 113 14.10 -3.73 7.03
CA LYS A 113 13.41 -2.67 7.79
C LYS A 113 11.92 -2.93 7.82
N ILE A 114 11.30 -2.70 8.98
CA ILE A 114 9.86 -2.87 9.14
C ILE A 114 9.17 -1.52 9.27
N ASN A 115 8.14 -1.32 8.47
CA ASN A 115 7.22 -0.21 8.61
C ASN A 115 5.84 -0.70 9.05
N LYS A 116 5.65 -0.74 10.39
CA LYS A 116 4.42 -1.23 11.04
C LYS A 116 3.18 -0.45 10.60
N GLY A 117 3.30 0.85 10.40
CA GLY A 117 2.18 1.71 10.00
C GLY A 117 1.74 1.49 8.55
N LEU A 118 2.68 1.11 7.68
CA LEU A 118 2.40 0.72 6.28
C LEU A 118 2.07 -0.76 6.14
N LYS A 119 2.29 -1.54 7.22
CA LYS A 119 2.23 -2.99 7.24
C LYS A 119 3.10 -3.62 6.15
N GLN A 120 4.36 -3.23 6.18
CA GLN A 120 5.34 -3.59 5.16
C GLN A 120 6.67 -3.96 5.81
N ALA A 121 7.37 -4.93 5.23
CA ALA A 121 8.78 -5.18 5.48
C ALA A 121 9.56 -4.93 4.19
N HIS A 122 10.77 -4.40 4.31
CA HIS A 122 11.67 -4.14 3.20
C HIS A 122 12.90 -5.01 3.39
N PHE A 123 13.37 -5.67 2.34
CA PHE A 123 14.54 -6.53 2.36
C PHE A 123 15.58 -6.03 1.36
N ILE A 124 16.86 -6.07 1.73
CA ILE A 124 17.96 -6.07 0.75
C ILE A 124 18.26 -7.51 0.35
N THR A 125 18.29 -7.78 -0.95
CA THR A 125 18.57 -9.11 -1.49
C THR A 125 19.58 -9.04 -2.63
N PRO A 126 20.44 -10.05 -2.81
CA PRO A 126 21.26 -10.14 -4.01
C PRO A 126 20.39 -10.30 -5.27
N LEU A 127 20.76 -9.61 -6.35
CA LEU A 127 20.27 -9.93 -7.68
C LEU A 127 20.85 -11.30 -8.09
N VAL A 128 20.00 -12.23 -8.52
CA VAL A 128 20.42 -13.59 -8.84
C VAL A 128 19.76 -14.07 -10.13
N ASP A 129 20.45 -14.95 -10.84
CA ASP A 129 19.87 -15.66 -11.97
C ASP A 129 18.99 -16.84 -11.53
N LYS A 130 18.48 -17.61 -12.51
CA LYS A 130 17.63 -18.77 -12.27
C LYS A 130 18.34 -19.93 -11.55
N SER A 131 19.67 -19.97 -11.59
CA SER A 131 20.48 -20.97 -10.86
C SER A 131 20.72 -20.56 -9.40
N GLY A 132 20.44 -19.30 -9.05
CA GLY A 132 20.72 -18.72 -7.73
C GLY A 132 22.11 -18.09 -7.65
N THR A 133 22.81 -17.96 -8.77
CA THR A 133 24.12 -17.30 -8.83
C THR A 133 23.94 -15.80 -8.74
N GLN A 134 24.72 -15.15 -7.88
CA GLN A 134 24.68 -13.70 -7.75
C GLN A 134 25.21 -13.04 -9.02
N LEU A 135 24.44 -12.09 -9.54
CA LEU A 135 24.79 -11.30 -10.70
C LEU A 135 25.44 -9.98 -10.28
N ASN A 136 26.13 -9.36 -11.23
CA ASN A 136 26.57 -7.98 -11.09
C ASN A 136 25.36 -7.02 -11.08
N ALA A 137 25.58 -5.83 -10.56
CA ALA A 137 24.63 -4.73 -10.61
C ALA A 137 24.42 -4.32 -12.06
N VAL A 138 23.17 -3.99 -12.36
CA VAL A 138 22.74 -3.56 -13.69
C VAL A 138 22.09 -2.18 -13.57
N ASP A 139 22.38 -1.28 -14.50
CA ASP A 139 21.71 0.01 -14.58
C ASP A 139 20.34 -0.07 -15.29
N LYS A 140 19.63 1.06 -15.34
CA LYS A 140 18.31 1.17 -15.98
C LYS A 140 18.31 0.88 -17.50
N ASP A 141 19.48 0.92 -18.13
CA ASP A 141 19.67 0.72 -19.56
C ASP A 141 20.16 -0.71 -19.86
N GLY A 142 20.41 -1.52 -18.82
CA GLY A 142 20.81 -2.91 -18.93
C GLY A 142 22.31 -3.15 -18.90
N ASN A 143 23.12 -2.12 -18.61
CA ASN A 143 24.57 -2.26 -18.58
C ASN A 143 25.04 -2.89 -17.26
N ASP A 144 25.97 -3.84 -17.36
CA ASP A 144 26.70 -4.40 -16.22
C ASP A 144 27.64 -3.35 -15.61
N LEU A 145 27.59 -3.20 -14.28
CA LEU A 145 28.36 -2.23 -13.51
C LEU A 145 29.59 -2.83 -12.81
N GLY A 146 29.84 -4.13 -12.93
CA GLY A 146 31.01 -4.84 -12.40
C GLY A 146 30.97 -5.18 -10.91
N ASP A 147 30.18 -4.47 -10.11
CA ASP A 147 29.99 -4.75 -8.68
C ASP A 147 28.86 -5.76 -8.43
N PRO A 148 28.86 -6.54 -7.32
CA PRO A 148 27.74 -7.43 -7.00
C PRO A 148 26.40 -6.67 -6.87
N GLY A 149 25.36 -7.18 -7.52
CA GLY A 149 24.04 -6.54 -7.57
C GLY A 149 23.21 -6.79 -6.31
N TYR A 150 22.64 -5.71 -5.77
CA TYR A 150 21.70 -5.72 -4.66
C TYR A 150 20.47 -4.87 -4.98
N VAL A 151 19.30 -5.42 -4.61
CA VAL A 151 18.00 -4.84 -4.92
C VAL A 151 17.09 -4.85 -3.69
N GLN A 152 16.07 -3.99 -3.71
CA GLN A 152 15.07 -3.92 -2.65
C GLN A 152 13.84 -4.75 -2.99
N ILE A 153 13.38 -5.56 -2.04
CA ILE A 153 12.05 -6.20 -2.08
C ILE A 153 11.17 -5.59 -0.99
N ASP A 154 10.01 -5.11 -1.42
CA ASP A 154 8.95 -4.53 -0.63
C ASP A 154 7.85 -5.59 -0.39
N VAL A 155 7.81 -6.12 0.82
CA VAL A 155 6.86 -7.17 1.24
C VAL A 155 5.66 -6.53 1.93
N MET A 156 4.55 -6.46 1.21
CA MET A 156 3.25 -6.00 1.69
C MET A 156 2.53 -7.14 2.41
N ILE A 157 2.20 -6.95 3.69
CA ILE A 157 1.68 -8.01 4.55
C ILE A 157 0.22 -7.71 4.94
N GLY A 158 -0.70 -8.63 4.63
CA GLY A 158 -2.12 -8.44 4.89
C GLY A 158 -3.01 -9.56 4.31
N ASP A 159 -4.19 -9.18 3.83
CA ASP A 159 -5.10 -10.04 3.08
C ASP A 159 -4.65 -10.12 1.61
N LEU A 160 -4.14 -11.29 1.21
CA LEU A 160 -3.53 -11.47 -0.11
C LEU A 160 -4.51 -11.24 -1.26
N GLU A 161 -5.73 -11.75 -1.17
CA GLU A 161 -6.73 -11.64 -2.23
C GLU A 161 -7.18 -10.19 -2.44
N PHE A 162 -7.31 -9.43 -1.36
CA PHE A 162 -7.56 -7.99 -1.44
C PHE A 162 -6.39 -7.24 -2.07
N MET A 163 -5.17 -7.46 -1.56
CA MET A 163 -3.97 -6.73 -1.99
C MET A 163 -3.63 -6.94 -3.46
N LYS A 164 -3.82 -8.16 -3.99
CA LYS A 164 -3.62 -8.50 -5.40
C LYS A 164 -4.31 -7.51 -6.35
N LYS A 165 -5.53 -7.10 -6.01
CA LYS A 165 -6.30 -6.11 -6.79
C LYS A 165 -5.99 -4.69 -6.33
N ALA A 166 -6.04 -4.42 -5.03
CA ALA A 166 -5.92 -3.07 -4.48
C ALA A 166 -4.57 -2.39 -4.79
N LEU A 167 -3.49 -3.19 -4.83
CA LEU A 167 -2.11 -2.77 -5.08
C LEU A 167 -1.63 -3.09 -6.51
N SER A 168 -2.54 -3.53 -7.38
CA SER A 168 -2.22 -3.70 -8.80
C SER A 168 -1.94 -2.35 -9.47
N ALA A 169 -1.11 -2.40 -10.52
CA ALA A 169 -0.92 -1.28 -11.44
C ALA A 169 -2.27 -0.78 -12.01
N SER A 170 -2.24 0.42 -12.57
CA SER A 170 -3.38 0.92 -13.32
C SER A 170 -3.53 0.11 -14.63
N ASP A 171 -4.72 0.15 -15.23
CA ASP A 171 -4.93 -0.32 -16.61
C ASP A 171 -3.81 0.25 -17.52
N TYR A 172 -3.27 -0.55 -18.44
CA TYR A 172 -2.14 -0.15 -19.29
C TYR A 172 -2.45 1.06 -20.19
N ARG A 173 -3.73 1.36 -20.43
CA ARG A 173 -4.19 2.54 -21.19
C ARG A 173 -4.35 3.79 -20.33
N SER A 174 -4.24 3.65 -19.01
CA SER A 174 -4.35 4.73 -18.04
C SER A 174 -3.18 5.70 -18.19
N LYS A 175 -3.48 6.99 -18.25
CA LYS A 175 -2.46 8.05 -18.23
C LYS A 175 -1.89 8.24 -16.82
N TYR A 176 -2.66 7.83 -15.81
CA TYR A 176 -2.32 8.03 -14.41
C TYR A 176 -1.84 6.73 -13.75
N LYS A 177 -0.92 6.86 -12.79
CA LYS A 177 -0.51 5.76 -11.91
C LYS A 177 -1.68 5.32 -11.01
N ALA A 178 -1.64 4.08 -10.53
CA ALA A 178 -2.66 3.52 -9.63
C ALA A 178 -2.93 4.36 -8.37
N VAL A 179 -1.94 5.13 -7.90
CA VAL A 179 -2.09 6.05 -6.77
C VAL A 179 -3.22 7.06 -6.97
N TYR A 180 -3.50 7.51 -8.20
CA TYR A 180 -4.58 8.45 -8.48
C TYR A 180 -5.95 7.84 -8.18
N ARG A 181 -6.20 6.62 -8.67
CA ARG A 181 -7.38 5.81 -8.35
C ARG A 181 -7.49 5.62 -6.83
N ASN A 182 -6.38 5.23 -6.20
CA ASN A 182 -6.37 4.89 -4.78
C ASN A 182 -6.71 6.12 -3.90
N LEU A 183 -6.11 7.27 -4.20
CA LEU A 183 -6.41 8.54 -3.54
C LEU A 183 -7.88 8.95 -3.75
N LEU A 184 -8.42 8.79 -4.96
CA LEU A 184 -9.83 9.12 -5.24
C LEU A 184 -10.78 8.24 -4.43
N ILE A 185 -10.52 6.93 -4.32
CA ILE A 185 -11.31 6.02 -3.47
C ILE A 185 -11.21 6.43 -1.99
N ALA A 186 -10.02 6.79 -1.52
CA ALA A 186 -9.84 7.26 -0.15
C ALA A 186 -10.65 8.54 0.12
N ASP A 187 -10.72 9.45 -0.85
CA ASP A 187 -11.48 10.69 -0.74
C ASP A 187 -12.99 10.50 -0.89
N ILE A 188 -13.47 9.51 -1.65
CA ILE A 188 -14.88 9.09 -1.59
C ILE A 188 -15.25 8.77 -0.14
N PHE A 189 -14.46 7.94 0.55
CA PHE A 189 -14.76 7.56 1.93
C PHE A 189 -14.53 8.68 2.95
N SER A 190 -13.55 9.56 2.72
CA SER A 190 -13.26 10.68 3.63
C SER A 190 -14.43 11.66 3.74
N GLN A 191 -15.24 11.77 2.68
CA GLN A 191 -16.44 12.61 2.63
C GLN A 191 -17.72 11.91 3.11
N THR A 192 -17.67 10.60 3.39
CA THR A 192 -18.84 9.82 3.86
C THR A 192 -18.84 9.69 5.38
N ILE A 193 -19.46 10.64 6.06
CA ILE A 193 -19.73 10.55 7.50
C ILE A 193 -21.18 10.15 7.71
N LEU A 194 -21.38 9.03 8.40
CA LEU A 194 -22.66 8.48 8.78
C LEU A 194 -22.96 8.84 10.23
N LYS A 195 -24.23 9.14 10.51
CA LYS A 195 -24.73 9.30 11.88
C LYS A 195 -24.81 7.94 12.58
N THR A 196 -24.64 7.93 13.89
CA THR A 196 -24.94 6.75 14.72
C THR A 196 -26.11 7.06 15.66
N LYS A 197 -26.50 6.08 16.49
CA LYS A 197 -27.53 6.30 17.52
C LYS A 197 -27.05 7.24 18.61
N ASP A 198 -25.74 7.23 18.87
CA ASP A 198 -25.08 8.15 19.79
C ASP A 198 -24.65 9.41 19.01
N PRO A 199 -25.11 10.61 19.41
CA PRO A 199 -24.79 11.86 18.71
C PRO A 199 -23.29 12.22 18.77
N ASP A 200 -22.57 11.75 19.78
CA ASP A 200 -21.14 12.02 19.97
C ASP A 200 -20.25 11.05 19.17
N VAL A 201 -20.84 9.96 18.69
CA VAL A 201 -20.16 8.97 17.86
C VAL A 201 -20.53 9.15 16.40
N LYS A 202 -19.49 9.34 15.58
CA LYS A 202 -19.58 9.40 14.13
C LYS A 202 -19.06 8.10 13.54
N ARG A 203 -19.59 7.73 12.38
CA ARG A 203 -19.20 6.52 11.66
C ARG A 203 -18.72 6.88 10.27
N LYS A 204 -17.71 6.17 9.77
CA LYS A 204 -17.26 6.33 8.38
C LYS A 204 -16.72 5.04 7.81
N PHE A 205 -16.71 4.96 6.49
CA PHE A 205 -15.87 4.00 5.78
C PHE A 205 -14.42 4.49 5.78
N GLN A 206 -13.47 3.57 5.77
CA GLN A 206 -12.05 3.85 5.68
C GLN A 206 -11.38 2.75 4.88
N MET A 207 -10.51 3.11 3.94
CA MET A 207 -9.69 2.13 3.25
C MET A 207 -8.53 1.68 4.14
N ASN A 208 -8.34 0.36 4.24
CA ASN A 208 -7.11 -0.26 4.69
C ASN A 208 -6.51 -1.02 3.49
N TRP A 209 -5.49 -0.46 2.86
CA TRP A 209 -4.93 -0.97 1.62
C TRP A 209 -4.35 -2.40 1.71
N LYS A 210 -4.17 -2.94 2.92
CA LYS A 210 -3.74 -4.32 3.12
C LYS A 210 -4.88 -5.27 3.51
N ASN A 211 -5.99 -4.77 4.06
CA ASN A 211 -7.01 -5.60 4.70
C ASN A 211 -8.45 -5.35 4.23
N GLY A 212 -8.70 -4.37 3.35
CA GLY A 212 -10.05 -4.08 2.85
C GLY A 212 -10.64 -2.76 3.36
N VAL A 213 -11.95 -2.59 3.17
CA VAL A 213 -12.69 -1.44 3.72
C VAL A 213 -13.14 -1.74 5.14
N GLU A 214 -12.85 -0.81 6.03
CA GLU A 214 -13.25 -0.81 7.42
C GLU A 214 -14.42 0.16 7.62
N LEU A 215 -15.34 -0.20 8.50
CA LEU A 215 -16.28 0.73 9.11
C LEU A 215 -15.74 1.12 10.48
N VAL A 216 -15.55 2.41 10.67
CA VAL A 216 -14.88 2.99 11.84
C VAL A 216 -15.86 3.89 12.57
N ASP A 217 -16.13 3.55 13.82
CA ASP A 217 -16.78 4.44 14.78
C ASP A 217 -15.69 5.28 15.46
N PHE A 218 -15.90 6.58 15.52
CA PHE A 218 -14.95 7.51 16.09
C PHE A 218 -15.64 8.68 16.78
N THR A 219 -14.99 9.22 17.81
CA THR A 219 -15.34 10.49 18.44
C THR A 219 -14.23 11.51 18.17
N THR A 220 -14.46 12.76 18.58
CA THR A 220 -13.46 13.83 18.53
C THR A 220 -13.15 14.23 19.97
N ASN A 221 -11.88 14.12 20.37
CA ASN A 221 -11.49 14.55 21.70
C ASN A 221 -11.47 16.09 21.81
N GLU A 222 -11.27 16.61 23.01
CA GLU A 222 -11.19 18.05 23.32
C GLU A 222 -10.17 18.81 22.46
N LYS A 223 -9.12 18.14 22.00
CA LYS A 223 -8.07 18.70 21.12
C LYS A 223 -8.44 18.67 19.64
N GLY A 224 -9.68 18.31 19.29
CA GLY A 224 -10.13 18.18 17.90
C GLY A 224 -9.61 16.95 17.17
N LYS A 225 -8.94 16.01 17.87
CA LYS A 225 -8.37 14.80 17.26
C LYS A 225 -9.42 13.69 17.23
N ARG A 226 -9.55 13.06 16.06
CA ARG A 226 -10.39 11.87 15.90
C ARG A 226 -9.79 10.68 16.65
N VAL A 227 -10.57 10.08 17.53
CA VAL A 227 -10.22 8.87 18.29
C VAL A 227 -11.09 7.73 17.80
N LYS A 228 -10.47 6.65 17.32
CA LYS A 228 -11.20 5.46 16.85
C LYS A 228 -11.69 4.67 18.06
N LEU A 229 -12.97 4.34 18.08
CA LEU A 229 -13.63 3.59 19.15
C LEU A 229 -13.81 2.13 18.75
N LYS A 230 -14.28 1.90 17.51
CA LYS A 230 -14.52 0.56 16.97
C LYS A 230 -14.14 0.50 15.50
N ILE A 231 -13.49 -0.58 15.11
CA ILE A 231 -13.10 -0.84 13.72
C ILE A 231 -13.61 -2.23 13.35
N ARG A 232 -14.32 -2.34 12.23
CA ARG A 232 -14.73 -3.65 11.68
C ARG A 232 -14.49 -3.68 10.18
N LYS A 233 -13.89 -4.76 9.68
CA LYS A 233 -13.80 -5.02 8.23
C LYS A 233 -15.21 -5.28 7.69
N VAL A 234 -15.60 -4.58 6.63
CA VAL A 234 -16.91 -4.72 5.99
C VAL A 234 -16.82 -5.15 4.53
N ILE A 235 -15.70 -4.87 3.86
CA ILE A 235 -15.46 -5.31 2.48
C ILE A 235 -14.03 -5.83 2.41
N GLY A 236 -13.85 -7.10 2.05
CA GLY A 236 -12.54 -7.74 1.90
C GLY A 236 -12.11 -8.00 0.46
N ASP A 237 -12.87 -7.53 -0.53
CA ASP A 237 -12.59 -7.79 -1.94
C ASP A 237 -12.92 -6.56 -2.79
N MET A 238 -12.10 -6.30 -3.81
CA MET A 238 -12.25 -5.11 -4.66
C MET A 238 -13.43 -5.20 -5.64
N ASP A 239 -13.89 -6.39 -6.02
CA ASP A 239 -15.15 -6.51 -6.80
C ASP A 239 -16.34 -6.18 -5.91
N LYS A 240 -16.35 -6.66 -4.65
CA LYS A 240 -17.35 -6.26 -3.65
C LYS A 240 -17.32 -4.75 -3.39
N LEU A 241 -16.15 -4.11 -3.40
CA LEU A 241 -16.05 -2.65 -3.32
C LEU A 241 -16.69 -1.96 -4.53
N ALA A 242 -16.38 -2.42 -5.75
CA ALA A 242 -16.99 -1.87 -6.95
C ALA A 242 -18.52 -2.01 -6.92
N LYS A 243 -19.03 -3.17 -6.49
CA LYS A 243 -20.47 -3.42 -6.32
C LYS A 243 -21.11 -2.50 -5.29
N PHE A 244 -20.43 -2.32 -4.15
CA PHE A 244 -20.89 -1.45 -3.08
C PHE A 244 -21.00 0.01 -3.53
N LEU A 245 -20.01 0.51 -4.29
CA LEU A 245 -20.00 1.90 -4.74
C LEU A 245 -20.91 2.16 -5.95
N PHE A 246 -21.05 1.20 -6.87
CA PHE A 246 -21.60 1.46 -8.21
C PHE A 246 -22.65 0.44 -8.69
N GLY A 247 -23.10 -0.47 -7.83
CA GLY A 247 -24.15 -1.45 -8.11
C GLY A 247 -23.66 -2.85 -8.51
N SER A 248 -24.55 -3.84 -8.40
CA SER A 248 -24.23 -5.29 -8.44
C SER A 248 -23.54 -5.79 -9.72
N LYS A 249 -23.68 -5.08 -10.84
CA LYS A 249 -23.09 -5.43 -12.13
C LYS A 249 -21.62 -5.02 -12.28
N ARG A 250 -21.05 -4.30 -11.30
CA ARG A 250 -19.68 -3.77 -11.38
C ARG A 250 -18.65 -4.70 -10.76
N THR A 251 -17.43 -4.57 -11.24
CA THR A 251 -16.25 -5.33 -10.80
C THR A 251 -15.05 -4.39 -10.65
N PHE A 252 -13.95 -4.90 -10.12
CA PHE A 252 -12.71 -4.16 -10.00
C PHE A 252 -12.19 -3.65 -11.35
N LYS A 253 -12.41 -4.40 -12.45
CA LYS A 253 -12.01 -3.98 -13.81
C LYS A 253 -12.67 -2.66 -14.25
N ASP A 254 -13.83 -2.33 -13.68
CA ASP A 254 -14.54 -1.09 -13.96
C ASP A 254 -13.99 0.11 -13.16
N ILE A 255 -13.15 -0.14 -12.15
CA ILE A 255 -12.57 0.90 -11.29
C ILE A 255 -11.04 0.81 -11.19
N ASP A 256 -10.38 -0.02 -12.00
CA ASP A 256 -8.94 -0.31 -11.95
C ASP A 256 -8.03 0.84 -12.45
N SER A 257 -8.61 1.98 -12.83
CA SER A 257 -7.89 3.19 -13.26
C SER A 257 -8.64 4.44 -12.80
N PHE A 258 -7.93 5.56 -12.75
CA PHE A 258 -8.54 6.84 -12.36
C PHE A 258 -9.68 7.22 -13.32
N GLU A 259 -9.46 7.08 -14.62
CA GLU A 259 -10.38 7.49 -15.67
C GLU A 259 -11.69 6.69 -15.62
N LYS A 260 -11.60 5.36 -15.45
CA LYS A 260 -12.79 4.51 -15.32
C LYS A 260 -13.56 4.82 -14.03
N LEU A 261 -12.86 4.96 -12.90
CA LEU A 261 -13.47 5.33 -11.63
C LEU A 261 -14.17 6.70 -11.71
N TYR A 262 -13.48 7.70 -12.25
CA TYR A 262 -14.01 9.04 -12.44
C TYR A 262 -15.27 9.05 -13.31
N LYS A 263 -15.25 8.31 -14.43
CA LYS A 263 -16.42 8.13 -15.30
C LYS A 263 -17.60 7.51 -14.55
N LEU A 264 -17.36 6.46 -13.75
CA LEU A 264 -18.41 5.81 -12.98
C LEU A 264 -18.99 6.70 -11.87
N MET A 265 -18.20 7.57 -11.26
CA MET A 265 -18.70 8.54 -10.27
C MET A 265 -19.74 9.51 -10.84
N LYS A 266 -19.74 9.74 -12.16
CA LYS A 266 -20.76 10.55 -12.85
C LYS A 266 -22.07 9.79 -13.09
N SER A 267 -22.06 8.46 -12.99
CA SER A 267 -23.24 7.63 -13.23
C SER A 267 -24.32 7.83 -12.18
N LYS A 268 -25.57 7.44 -12.48
CA LYS A 268 -26.68 7.45 -11.51
C LYS A 268 -26.54 6.38 -10.43
N ASP A 269 -25.77 5.32 -10.69
CA ASP A 269 -25.62 4.17 -9.79
C ASP A 269 -24.56 4.41 -8.71
N PHE A 270 -23.82 5.53 -8.76
CA PHE A 270 -22.85 5.85 -7.73
C PHE A 270 -23.54 6.18 -6.41
N LEU A 271 -23.28 5.36 -5.39
CA LEU A 271 -23.91 5.42 -4.07
C LEU A 271 -23.82 6.81 -3.42
N PHE A 272 -22.70 7.51 -3.63
CA PHE A 272 -22.44 8.82 -3.03
C PHE A 272 -22.52 9.99 -4.03
N LYS A 273 -23.31 9.86 -5.10
CA LYS A 273 -23.44 10.88 -6.16
C LYS A 273 -23.71 12.29 -5.63
N LYS A 274 -24.52 12.44 -4.57
CA LYS A 274 -24.83 13.73 -3.94
C LYS A 274 -23.60 14.42 -3.32
N LEU A 275 -22.52 13.68 -3.06
CA LEU A 275 -21.27 14.18 -2.48
C LEU A 275 -20.18 14.46 -3.52
N ASN A 276 -20.43 14.25 -4.82
CA ASN A 276 -19.42 14.36 -5.88
C ASN A 276 -18.59 15.65 -5.81
N ARG A 277 -19.23 16.81 -5.68
CA ARG A 277 -18.53 18.10 -5.57
C ARG A 277 -17.54 18.10 -4.41
N LYS A 278 -17.99 17.71 -3.21
CA LYS A 278 -17.14 17.63 -2.01
C LYS A 278 -16.00 16.63 -2.18
N ILE A 279 -16.26 15.50 -2.84
CA ILE A 279 -15.24 14.48 -3.10
C ILE A 279 -14.17 15.02 -4.05
N PHE A 280 -14.56 15.69 -5.15
CA PHE A 280 -13.60 16.25 -6.10
C PHE A 280 -12.81 17.41 -5.52
N ASP A 281 -13.43 18.28 -4.71
CA ASP A 281 -12.72 19.36 -4.00
C ASP A 281 -11.68 18.80 -3.01
N ALA A 282 -12.07 17.76 -2.25
CA ALA A 282 -11.15 17.05 -1.37
C ALA A 282 -10.01 16.38 -2.15
N TYR A 283 -10.33 15.77 -3.29
CA TYR A 283 -9.34 15.11 -4.14
C TYR A 283 -8.32 16.08 -4.74
N LYS A 284 -8.75 17.24 -5.25
CA LYS A 284 -7.85 18.32 -5.71
C LYS A 284 -6.93 18.80 -4.59
N THR A 285 -7.47 18.95 -3.38
CA THR A 285 -6.69 19.31 -2.18
C THR A 285 -5.67 18.23 -1.84
N THR A 286 -6.08 16.96 -1.87
CA THR A 286 -5.24 15.79 -1.63
C THR A 286 -4.09 15.72 -2.63
N LEU A 287 -4.35 15.85 -3.93
CA LEU A 287 -3.33 15.84 -4.98
C LEU A 287 -2.33 16.98 -4.83
N THR A 288 -2.82 18.21 -4.58
CA THR A 288 -1.98 19.38 -4.34
C THR A 288 -1.06 19.17 -3.14
N ARG A 289 -1.61 18.68 -2.01
CA ARG A 289 -0.84 18.35 -0.80
C ARG A 289 0.26 17.33 -1.08
N TYR A 290 -0.01 16.38 -1.97
CA TYR A 290 0.94 15.34 -2.37
C TYR A 290 1.80 15.71 -3.58
N LYS A 291 1.71 16.94 -4.06
CA LYS A 291 2.45 17.45 -5.23
C LYS A 291 2.24 16.63 -6.50
N PHE A 292 1.05 16.04 -6.65
CA PHE A 292 0.66 15.41 -7.90
C PHE A 292 0.00 16.42 -8.84
N PRO A 293 0.28 16.35 -10.15
CA PRO A 293 -0.50 17.06 -11.15
C PRO A 293 -2.00 16.75 -11.01
N ILE A 294 -2.83 17.77 -11.15
CA ILE A 294 -4.29 17.59 -11.14
C ILE A 294 -4.71 17.02 -12.50
N PRO A 295 -5.47 15.90 -12.53
CA PRO A 295 -5.99 15.35 -13.78
C PRO A 295 -6.81 16.37 -14.57
N LYS A 296 -6.60 16.43 -15.89
CA LYS A 296 -7.30 17.38 -16.79
C LYS A 296 -8.82 17.17 -16.82
N GLU A 297 -9.27 15.98 -16.42
CA GLU A 297 -10.67 15.60 -16.41
C GLU A 297 -11.47 16.24 -15.27
N LEU A 298 -10.83 16.81 -14.23
CA LEU A 298 -11.45 17.31 -12.98
C LEU A 298 -11.84 18.79 -12.97
#